data_AF-A0A4Q9V5P0-F1
#
_entry.id   AF-A0A4Q9V5P0-F1
#
_cell.length_a   1.000
_cell.length_b   1.000
_cell.length_c   1.000
_cell.angle_alpha   90.00
_cell.angle_beta   90.00
_cell.angle_gamma   90.00
#
_symmetry.space_group_name_H-M   'P 1'
#
loop_
_entity.id
_entity.type
_entity.pdbx_description
1 polymer ?
#
loop_
_entity_poly.entity_id
_entity_poly.type
_entity_poly.pdbx_seq_one_letter_code
_entity_poly.pdbx_strand_id
1 'polypeptide(L)'
;MSQLPEVINSSSYEVDVFVAPDEYYVIFSANRKKGNGRGDLYISFKTGKNWSSPKNMGSAINNKNHQLCPFVTRDGKNLFYTSDNDIYWVSSKVIDELKRTKG
;
A
#
# COMPACT_ATOMS: atom_id res chain seq x y z
N MET A 1 4.93 -9.47 21.55
CA MET A 1 4.69 -8.55 20.43
C MET A 1 5.63 -8.94 19.31
N SER A 2 5.16 -9.00 18.06
CA SER A 2 5.97 -9.42 16.91
C SER A 2 5.81 -8.40 15.78
N GLN A 3 6.93 -8.01 15.16
CA GLN A 3 6.95 -7.16 13.97
C GLN A 3 6.76 -8.02 12.71
N LEU A 4 6.30 -7.42 11.62
CA LEU A 4 6.37 -8.06 10.31
C LEU A 4 7.84 -8.28 9.89
N PRO A 5 8.13 -9.18 8.94
CA PRO A 5 9.52 -9.43 8.54
C PRO A 5 10.18 -8.18 7.93
N GLU A 6 11.52 -8.11 7.99
CA GLU A 6 12.31 -7.01 7.42
C GLU A 6 12.07 -6.78 5.92
N VAL A 7 11.55 -7.78 5.20
CA VAL A 7 11.18 -7.62 3.79
C VAL A 7 10.09 -6.56 3.60
N ILE A 8 9.20 -6.39 4.60
CA ILE A 8 8.18 -5.33 4.60
C ILE A 8 8.73 -4.07 5.23
N ASN A 9 9.28 -4.15 6.45
CA ASN A 9 9.67 -2.95 7.18
C ASN A 9 10.87 -2.26 6.55
N SER A 10 11.02 -0.97 6.82
CA SER A 10 12.24 -0.25 6.48
C SER A 10 12.61 0.74 7.59
N SER A 11 13.77 1.39 7.47
CA SER A 11 14.16 2.48 8.38
C SER A 11 13.44 3.79 8.07
N SER A 12 12.52 3.80 7.10
CA SER A 12 11.74 4.96 6.69
C SER A 12 10.52 5.18 7.58
N TYR A 13 9.87 6.33 7.38
CA TYR A 13 8.51 6.57 7.87
C TYR A 13 7.55 5.56 7.23
N GLU A 14 6.81 4.81 8.05
CA GLU A 14 5.81 3.80 7.65
C GLU A 14 4.60 3.90 8.58
N VAL A 15 3.43 4.23 8.04
CA VAL A 15 2.21 4.52 8.80
C VAL A 15 0.94 4.06 8.07
N ASP A 16 -0.20 4.17 8.74
CA ASP A 16 -1.53 3.96 8.19
C ASP A 16 -1.69 2.63 7.46
N VAL A 17 -1.44 1.53 8.17
CA VAL A 17 -1.59 0.20 7.60
C VAL A 17 -3.05 -0.19 7.44
N PHE A 18 -3.39 -0.65 6.24
CA PHE A 18 -4.59 -1.41 5.95
C PHE A 18 -4.22 -2.89 5.79
N VAL A 19 -4.96 -3.77 6.45
CA VAL A 19 -4.85 -5.22 6.29
C VAL A 19 -6.12 -5.71 5.60
N ALA A 20 -5.96 -6.45 4.50
CA ALA A 20 -7.10 -7.06 3.82
C ALA A 20 -7.84 -8.03 4.78
N PRO A 21 -9.18 -8.17 4.68
CA PRO A 21 -9.94 -9.05 5.57
C PRO A 21 -9.51 -10.52 5.55
N ASP A 22 -8.94 -10.98 4.43
CA ASP A 22 -8.37 -12.32 4.24
C ASP A 22 -6.86 -12.40 4.56
N GLU A 23 -6.29 -11.31 5.05
CA GLU A 23 -4.85 -11.10 5.29
C GLU A 23 -3.95 -11.33 4.08
N TYR A 24 -4.51 -11.36 2.87
CA TYR A 24 -3.77 -11.69 1.68
C TYR A 24 -2.79 -10.59 1.26
N TYR A 25 -3.08 -9.34 1.63
CA TYR A 25 -2.20 -8.21 1.39
C TYR A 25 -2.32 -7.16 2.48
N VAL A 26 -1.31 -6.30 2.55
CA VAL A 26 -1.33 -5.05 3.32
C VAL A 26 -1.02 -3.88 2.40
N ILE A 27 -1.67 -2.74 2.66
CA ILE A 27 -1.36 -1.45 2.05
C ILE A 27 -0.92 -0.52 3.18
N PHE A 28 0.13 0.26 2.98
CA PHE A 28 0.60 1.22 3.97
C PHE A 28 1.24 2.42 3.30
N SER A 29 1.27 3.55 4.00
CA SER A 29 1.99 4.74 3.54
C SER A 29 3.45 4.66 3.98
N ALA A 30 4.37 4.99 3.08
CA ALA A 30 5.78 5.08 3.41
C ALA A 30 6.53 6.14 2.60
N ASN A 31 7.59 6.69 3.18
CA ASN A 31 8.52 7.58 2.49
C ASN A 31 9.86 6.87 2.24
N ARG A 32 9.94 6.14 1.12
CA ARG A 32 11.14 5.38 0.72
C ARG A 32 11.94 6.13 -0.36
N LYS A 33 13.25 5.85 -0.46
CA LYS A 33 14.19 6.53 -1.39
C LYS A 33 13.77 6.60 -2.87
N LYS A 34 12.86 5.73 -3.32
CA LYS A 34 12.32 5.69 -4.70
C LYS A 34 10.83 6.06 -4.78
N GLY A 35 10.30 6.74 -3.77
CA GLY A 35 8.93 7.26 -3.75
C GLY A 35 8.77 8.52 -4.60
N ASN A 36 7.52 8.86 -4.90
CA ASN A 36 7.10 9.96 -5.76
C ASN A 36 6.71 11.22 -4.99
N GLY A 37 6.46 11.12 -3.68
CA GLY A 37 6.00 12.23 -2.84
C GLY A 37 6.50 12.19 -1.38
N ARG A 38 5.73 12.84 -0.51
CA ARG A 38 6.03 12.96 0.95
C ARG A 38 5.71 11.68 1.72
N GLY A 39 4.79 10.89 1.18
CA GLY A 39 4.50 9.52 1.58
C GLY A 39 3.62 8.89 0.50
N ASP A 40 4.02 7.69 0.08
CA ASP A 40 3.43 6.95 -1.02
C ASP A 40 2.75 5.70 -0.48
N LEU A 41 1.67 5.25 -1.12
CA LEU A 41 1.10 3.95 -0.83
C LEU A 41 1.96 2.84 -1.44
N TYR A 42 2.28 1.86 -0.60
CA TYR A 42 2.93 0.61 -0.95
C TYR A 42 2.02 -0.57 -0.63
N ILE A 43 2.15 -1.65 -1.38
CA ILE A 43 1.42 -2.90 -1.18
C ILE A 43 2.38 -4.10 -1.06
N SER A 44 2.13 -4.97 -0.10
CA SER A 44 2.81 -6.26 0.05
C SER A 44 1.80 -7.40 0.09
N PHE A 45 2.13 -8.53 -0.55
CA PHE A 45 1.28 -9.71 -0.66
C PHE A 45 1.83 -10.85 0.19
N LYS A 46 0.92 -11.60 0.82
CA LYS A 46 1.25 -12.77 1.64
C LYS A 46 1.22 -14.04 0.79
N THR A 47 2.27 -14.87 0.93
CA THR A 47 2.35 -16.21 0.34
C THR A 47 2.70 -17.21 1.45
N GLY A 48 1.70 -17.95 1.91
CA GLY A 48 1.83 -18.82 3.09
C GLY A 48 2.14 -17.99 4.33
N LYS A 49 3.34 -18.15 4.88
CA LYS A 49 3.83 -17.37 6.03
C LYS A 49 4.73 -16.18 5.64
N ASN A 50 5.07 -16.05 4.36
CA ASN A 50 6.00 -15.05 3.87
C ASN A 50 5.27 -13.86 3.28
N TRP A 51 5.94 -12.72 3.26
CA TRP A 51 5.47 -11.50 2.61
C TRP A 51 6.37 -11.13 1.45
N SER A 52 5.81 -10.54 0.40
CA SER A 52 6.59 -10.01 -0.72
C SER A 52 7.25 -8.68 -0.33
N SER A 53 8.33 -8.33 -1.02
CA SER A 53 8.84 -6.95 -0.98
C SER A 53 7.71 -5.97 -1.37
N PRO A 54 7.50 -4.87 -0.62
CA PRO A 54 6.45 -3.91 -0.92
C PRO A 54 6.67 -3.24 -2.26
N LYS A 55 5.60 -3.14 -3.06
CA LYS A 55 5.58 -2.48 -4.36
C LYS A 55 4.96 -1.10 -4.20
N ASN A 56 5.57 -0.07 -4.79
CA ASN A 56 4.94 1.24 -4.91
C ASN A 56 3.68 1.11 -5.78
N MET A 57 2.56 1.69 -5.36
CA MET A 57 1.28 1.56 -6.07
C MET A 57 1.17 2.38 -7.37
N GLY A 58 2.26 3.06 -7.77
CA GLY A 58 2.40 3.70 -9.08
C GLY A 58 1.80 5.11 -9.16
N SER A 59 2.07 5.79 -10.27
CA SER A 59 1.76 7.22 -10.46
C SER A 59 0.26 7.53 -10.60
N ALA A 60 -0.59 6.52 -10.81
CA ALA A 60 -2.04 6.69 -10.82
C ALA A 60 -2.61 7.00 -9.42
N ILE A 61 -1.91 6.55 -8.37
CA ILE A 61 -2.29 6.75 -6.97
C ILE A 61 -1.32 7.71 -6.30
N ASN A 62 -0.02 7.41 -6.43
CA ASN A 62 1.05 8.14 -5.79
C ASN A 62 1.44 9.35 -6.64
N ASN A 63 1.51 10.51 -6.01
CA ASN A 63 1.94 11.74 -6.66
C ASN A 63 2.78 12.56 -5.66
N LYS A 64 3.05 13.82 -5.98
CA LYS A 64 3.89 14.70 -5.13
C LYS A 64 3.30 14.97 -3.73
N ASN A 65 2.01 14.72 -3.53
CA ASN A 65 1.30 14.94 -2.27
C ASN A 65 1.60 13.82 -1.27
N HIS A 66 0.92 13.82 -0.12
CA HIS A 66 1.08 12.79 0.90
C HIS A 66 -0.13 11.83 0.88
N GLN A 67 0.05 10.62 0.34
CA GLN A 67 -1.00 9.59 0.35
C GLN A 67 -1.01 8.82 1.68
N LEU A 68 -2.16 8.79 2.33
CA LEU A 68 -2.35 8.31 3.70
C LEU A 68 -3.66 7.52 3.84
N CYS A 69 -3.86 6.89 5.00
CA CYS A 69 -5.12 6.24 5.39
C CYS A 69 -5.77 5.35 4.31
N PRO A 70 -5.05 4.37 3.72
CA PRO A 70 -5.65 3.47 2.74
C PRO A 70 -6.78 2.66 3.36
N PHE A 71 -7.84 2.41 2.59
CA PHE A 71 -8.95 1.56 3.00
C PHE A 71 -9.61 0.90 1.79
N VAL A 72 -9.63 -0.43 1.75
CA VAL A 72 -10.38 -1.17 0.72
C VAL A 72 -11.78 -1.51 1.23
N THR A 73 -12.79 -1.25 0.40
CA THR A 73 -14.19 -1.52 0.75
C THR A 73 -14.43 -3.00 1.04
N ARG A 74 -15.44 -3.29 1.86
CA ARG A 74 -15.78 -4.67 2.26
C ARG A 74 -16.06 -5.59 1.07
N ASP A 75 -16.64 -5.06 0.00
CA ASP A 75 -16.90 -5.80 -1.24
C ASP A 75 -15.66 -5.94 -2.15
N GLY A 76 -14.53 -5.37 -1.72
CA GLY A 76 -13.25 -5.46 -2.40
C GLY A 76 -13.18 -4.68 -3.71
N LYS A 77 -14.11 -3.76 -4.00
CA LYS A 77 -14.19 -3.08 -5.31
C LYS A 77 -13.48 -1.74 -5.40
N ASN A 78 -13.35 -1.03 -4.28
CA ASN A 78 -12.79 0.31 -4.25
C ASN A 78 -11.71 0.42 -3.17
N LEU A 79 -10.65 1.16 -3.48
CA LEU A 79 -9.65 1.63 -2.54
C LEU A 79 -9.86 3.12 -2.34
N PHE A 80 -10.06 3.53 -1.09
CA PHE A 80 -10.07 4.92 -0.65
C PHE A 80 -8.72 5.27 0.00
N TYR A 81 -8.32 6.53 -0.11
CA TYR A 81 -7.14 7.08 0.56
C TYR A 81 -7.26 8.59 0.67
N THR A 82 -6.53 9.18 1.60
CA THR A 82 -6.39 10.64 1.69
C THR A 82 -5.15 11.08 0.93
N SER A 83 -5.22 12.26 0.32
CA SER A 83 -4.06 12.90 -0.29
C SER A 83 -4.13 14.40 -0.04
N ASP A 84 -3.21 14.90 0.79
CA ASP A 84 -3.27 16.24 1.40
C ASP A 84 -4.61 16.48 2.13
N ASN A 85 -5.48 17.33 1.60
CA ASN A 85 -6.74 17.74 2.25
C ASN A 85 -7.99 17.04 1.70
N ASP A 86 -7.83 16.17 0.69
CA ASP A 86 -8.94 15.56 -0.03
C ASP A 86 -8.96 14.04 0.11
N ILE A 87 -10.15 13.46 -0.10
CA ILE A 87 -10.39 12.02 -0.10
C ILE A 87 -10.56 11.55 -1.54
N TYR A 88 -9.76 10.54 -1.92
CA TYR A 88 -9.77 9.94 -3.25
C TYR A 88 -10.25 8.50 -3.18
N TRP A 89 -10.70 8.00 -4.33
CA TRP A 89 -10.99 6.59 -4.52
C TRP A 89 -10.57 6.13 -5.91
N VAL A 90 -10.20 4.86 -6.01
CA VAL A 90 -9.90 4.17 -7.25
C VAL A 90 -10.49 2.77 -7.21
N SER A 91 -10.67 2.15 -8.39
CA SER A 91 -11.01 0.73 -8.44
C SER A 91 -9.87 -0.11 -7.87
N SER A 92 -10.19 -1.08 -7.02
CA SER A 92 -9.23 -2.04 -6.45
C SER A 92 -8.56 -2.95 -7.49
N LYS A 93 -9.01 -2.93 -8.76
CA LYS A 93 -8.36 -3.67 -9.86
C LYS A 93 -6.87 -3.35 -10.00
N VAL A 94 -6.44 -2.16 -9.58
CA VAL A 94 -5.02 -1.79 -9.49
C VAL A 94 -4.21 -2.78 -8.63
N ILE A 95 -4.81 -3.37 -7.59
CA ILE A 95 -4.19 -4.38 -6.72
C ILE A 95 -3.94 -5.66 -7.51
N ASP A 96 -4.89 -6.08 -8.35
CA ASP A 96 -4.75 -7.27 -9.20
C ASP A 96 -3.65 -7.09 -10.25
N GLU A 97 -3.52 -5.90 -10.81
CA GLU A 97 -2.45 -5.54 -11.74
C GLU A 97 -1.09 -5.59 -11.05
N LEU A 98 -0.97 -4.98 -9.86
CA LEU A 98 0.26 -4.99 -9.05
C LEU A 98 0.65 -6.39 -8.57
N LYS A 99 -0.30 -7.29 -8.38
CA LYS A 99 -0.01 -8.70 -8.07
C LYS A 99 0.68 -9.40 -9.25
N ARG A 100 0.30 -9.07 -10.50
CA ARG A 100 0.78 -9.73 -11.72
C ARG A 100 2.12 -9.19 -12.23
N THR A 101 2.50 -7.96 -11.87
CA THR A 101 3.80 -7.40 -12.26
C THR A 101 4.94 -8.15 -11.57
N LYS A 102 5.94 -8.61 -12.34
CA LYS A 102 7.21 -9.06 -11.76
C LYS A 102 7.99 -7.81 -11.35
N GLY A 103 8.43 -7.76 -10.10
CA GLY A 103 9.24 -6.68 -9.55
C GLY A 103 10.67 -6.69 -10.10
#